data_AF-A0A821CU17-F1
#
_entry.id   AF-A0A821CU17-F1
#
_cell.length_a   1.000
_cell.length_b   1.000
_cell.length_c   1.000
_cell.angle_alpha   90.00
_cell.angle_beta   90.00
_cell.angle_gamma   90.00
#
_symmetry.space_group_name_H-M   'P 1'
#
loop_
_entity.id
_entity.type
_entity.pdbx_description
1 polymer ?
#
loop_
_entity_poly.entity_id
_entity_poly.type
_entity_poly.pdbx_seq_one_letter_code
_entity_poly.pdbx_strand_id
1 'polypeptide(L)'
;HSTTQYSPFQLLYGREPRLPTDGPISSFTFHKPNDYYEQLKKSMKLIHGYARENIIRKQHQYKTRYDKRRPDPHYAINDRVLIRRHGMKNKLEPKYSVTPQIIIREKYPVYIVKDEITQCETRVHINDIRPIYVSRSN
;
A
#
# COMPACT_ATOMS: atom_id res chain seq x y z
N HIS A 1 -12.70 -10.18 -5.73
CA HIS A 1 -11.56 -9.43 -5.13
C HIS A 1 -11.83 -9.27 -3.63
N SER A 2 -10.89 -9.61 -2.74
CA SER A 2 -11.16 -9.75 -1.30
C SER A 2 -11.51 -8.45 -0.56
N THR A 3 -11.08 -7.30 -1.09
CA THR A 3 -11.33 -5.99 -0.48
C THR A 3 -12.72 -5.45 -0.82
N THR A 4 -13.13 -5.50 -2.09
CA THR A 4 -14.43 -4.98 -2.55
C THR A 4 -15.55 -6.01 -2.46
N GLN A 5 -15.22 -7.31 -2.41
CA GLN A 5 -16.13 -8.46 -2.52
C GLN A 5 -16.83 -8.62 -3.88
N TYR A 6 -16.64 -7.67 -4.81
CA TYR A 6 -17.15 -7.73 -6.18
C TYR A 6 -16.00 -7.91 -7.18
N SER A 7 -16.32 -8.47 -8.35
CA SER A 7 -15.42 -8.49 -9.50
C SER A 7 -15.33 -7.11 -10.17
N PRO A 8 -14.23 -6.79 -10.87
CA PRO A 8 -14.15 -5.57 -11.67
C PRO A 8 -15.29 -5.43 -12.68
N PHE A 9 -15.71 -6.56 -13.29
CA PHE A 9 -16.83 -6.58 -14.24
C PHE A 9 -18.15 -6.16 -13.57
N GLN A 10 -18.47 -6.68 -12.39
CA GLN A 10 -19.67 -6.29 -11.65
C GLN A 10 -19.66 -4.82 -11.25
N LEU A 11 -18.49 -4.28 -10.88
CA LEU A 11 -18.36 -2.86 -10.56
C LEU A 11 -18.55 -1.96 -11.79
N LEU A 12 -18.14 -2.43 -12.98
CA LEU A 12 -18.23 -1.66 -14.22
C LEU A 12 -19.57 -1.79 -14.94
N TYR A 13 -20.24 -2.94 -14.81
CA TYR A 13 -21.46 -3.26 -15.56
C TYR A 13 -22.68 -3.55 -14.68
N GLY A 14 -22.56 -3.48 -13.35
CA GLY A 14 -23.70 -3.65 -12.43
C GLY A 14 -24.35 -5.04 -12.45
N ARG A 15 -23.69 -6.02 -13.08
CA ARG A 15 -24.17 -7.39 -13.28
C ARG A 15 -22.99 -8.36 -13.34
N GLU A 16 -23.25 -9.64 -13.16
CA GLU A 16 -22.23 -10.68 -13.30
C GLU A 16 -21.84 -10.90 -14.77
N PRO A 17 -20.55 -11.21 -15.04
CA PRO A 17 -20.13 -11.60 -16.36
C PRO A 17 -20.82 -12.90 -16.78
N ARG A 18 -21.21 -12.99 -18.05
CA ARG A 18 -21.73 -14.23 -18.64
C ARG A 18 -20.56 -15.03 -19.17
N LEU A 19 -20.33 -16.18 -18.56
CA LEU A 19 -19.32 -17.14 -18.98
C LEU A 19 -19.94 -18.14 -19.97
N PRO A 20 -19.18 -18.67 -20.94
CA PRO A 20 -19.67 -19.69 -21.87
C PRO A 20 -20.21 -20.96 -21.19
N THR A 21 -19.77 -21.23 -19.96
CA THR A 21 -20.20 -22.36 -19.12
C THR A 21 -21.48 -22.11 -18.35
N ASP A 22 -21.98 -20.87 -18.32
CA ASP A 22 -23.18 -20.54 -17.55
C ASP A 22 -24.43 -21.11 -18.22
N GLY A 23 -25.32 -21.69 -17.42
CA GLY A 23 -26.61 -22.20 -17.87
C GLY A 23 -27.59 -21.11 -18.35
N PRO A 24 -28.72 -21.51 -18.96
CA PRO A 24 -29.74 -20.58 -19.42
C PRO A 24 -30.29 -19.72 -18.28
N ILE A 25 -30.54 -18.44 -18.59
CA ILE A 25 -30.92 -17.41 -17.61
C ILE A 25 -32.42 -17.53 -17.31
N SER A 26 -32.82 -17.25 -16.07
CA SER A 26 -34.21 -16.88 -15.76
C SER A 26 -34.59 -15.64 -16.56
N SER A 27 -35.51 -15.76 -17.52
CA SER A 27 -35.95 -14.62 -18.33
C SER A 27 -36.51 -13.51 -17.44
N PHE A 28 -35.84 -12.36 -17.41
CA PHE A 28 -36.41 -11.14 -16.83
C PHE A 28 -37.41 -10.59 -17.83
N THR A 29 -38.70 -10.64 -17.50
CA THR A 29 -39.74 -10.04 -18.33
C THR A 29 -39.84 -8.55 -17.98
N PHE A 30 -39.45 -7.70 -18.92
CA PHE A 30 -39.61 -6.25 -18.81
C PHE A 30 -40.86 -5.83 -19.57
N HIS A 31 -41.70 -5.00 -18.96
CA HIS A 31 -42.94 -4.52 -19.60
C HIS A 31 -42.70 -3.28 -20.45
N LYS A 32 -41.72 -2.45 -20.09
CA LYS A 32 -41.33 -1.25 -20.81
C LYS A 32 -39.87 -1.32 -21.26
N PRO A 33 -39.52 -0.69 -22.39
CA PRO A 33 -38.13 -0.63 -22.86
C PRO A 33 -37.14 -0.05 -21.83
N ASN A 34 -37.58 0.90 -20.98
CA ASN A 34 -36.73 1.57 -20.02
C ASN A 34 -36.52 0.81 -18.69
N ASP A 35 -37.29 -0.26 -18.44
CA ASP A 35 -37.26 -0.98 -17.16
C ASP A 35 -35.89 -1.63 -16.91
N TYR A 36 -35.23 -2.12 -17.97
CA TYR A 36 -33.89 -2.69 -17.88
C TYR A 36 -32.86 -1.65 -17.42
N TYR A 37 -32.93 -0.43 -17.96
CA TYR A 37 -32.02 0.64 -17.59
C TYR A 37 -32.20 1.04 -16.12
N GLU A 38 -33.44 1.16 -15.65
CA GLU A 38 -33.73 1.48 -14.25
C GLU A 38 -33.27 0.37 -13.29
N GLN A 39 -33.48 -0.91 -13.65
CA GLN A 39 -32.95 -2.03 -12.87
C GLN A 39 -31.42 -2.00 -12.82
N LEU A 40 -30.76 -1.78 -13.95
CA LEU A 40 -29.29 -1.70 -14.04
C LEU A 40 -28.74 -0.54 -13.19
N LYS A 41 -29.40 0.62 -13.23
CA LYS A 41 -29.03 1.78 -12.43
C LYS A 41 -29.18 1.49 -10.93
N LYS A 42 -30.25 0.77 -10.55
CA LYS A 42 -30.47 0.34 -9.17
C LYS A 42 -29.41 -0.67 -8.71
N SER A 43 -29.09 -1.68 -9.53
CA SER A 43 -28.08 -2.69 -9.20
C SER A 43 -26.69 -2.06 -9.07
N MET A 44 -26.33 -1.14 -9.97
CA MET A 44 -25.09 -0.37 -9.90
C MET A 44 -24.96 0.40 -8.59
N LYS A 45 -25.98 1.18 -8.22
CA LYS A 45 -25.98 1.93 -6.96
C LYS A 45 -25.80 1.03 -5.75
N LEU A 46 -26.47 -0.12 -5.74
CA LEU A 46 -26.38 -1.10 -4.67
C LEU A 46 -24.96 -1.69 -4.56
N ILE A 47 -24.43 -2.19 -5.68
CA ILE A 47 -23.09 -2.79 -5.75
C ILE A 47 -22.02 -1.78 -5.34
N HIS A 48 -22.07 -0.54 -5.83
CA HIS A 48 -21.13 0.50 -5.46
C HIS A 48 -21.25 0.89 -3.99
N GLY A 49 -22.48 0.96 -3.46
CA GLY A 49 -22.73 1.20 -2.04
C GLY A 49 -22.04 0.17 -1.16
N TYR A 50 -22.32 -1.11 -1.40
CA TYR A 50 -21.69 -2.20 -0.64
C TYR A 50 -20.19 -2.29 -0.86
N ALA A 51 -19.71 -2.07 -2.09
CA ALA A 51 -18.28 -2.05 -2.38
C ALA A 51 -17.57 -0.95 -1.56
N ARG A 52 -18.16 0.24 -1.47
CA ARG A 52 -17.63 1.37 -0.69
C ARG A 52 -17.56 1.04 0.80
N GLU A 53 -18.62 0.51 1.38
CA GLU A 53 -18.65 0.09 2.78
C GLU A 53 -17.61 -0.98 3.08
N ASN A 54 -17.49 -1.98 2.19
CA ASN A 54 -16.48 -3.02 2.30
C ASN A 54 -15.06 -2.47 2.22
N ILE A 55 -14.79 -1.53 1.31
CA ILE A 55 -13.48 -0.85 1.22
C ILE A 55 -13.16 -0.16 2.54
N ILE A 56 -14.06 0.66 3.08
CA ILE A 56 -13.84 1.40 4.33
C ILE A 56 -13.55 0.44 5.48
N ARG A 57 -14.39 -0.60 5.63
CA ARG A 57 -14.23 -1.63 6.66
C ARG A 57 -12.89 -2.36 6.53
N LYS A 58 -12.51 -2.74 5.31
CA LYS A 58 -11.24 -3.44 5.05
C LYS A 58 -10.04 -2.53 5.26
N GLN A 59 -10.11 -1.26 4.87
CA GLN A 59 -9.09 -0.26 5.16
C GLN A 59 -8.85 -0.13 6.66
N HIS A 60 -9.91 -0.06 7.46
CA HIS A 60 -9.79 -0.03 8.92
C HIS A 60 -9.12 -1.30 9.47
N GLN A 61 -9.57 -2.49 9.03
CA GLN A 61 -8.96 -3.77 9.41
C GLN A 61 -7.48 -3.88 9.02
N TYR A 62 -7.12 -3.38 7.84
CA TYR A 62 -5.74 -3.38 7.38
C TYR A 62 -4.88 -2.42 8.19
N LYS A 63 -5.40 -1.24 8.52
CA LYS A 63 -4.74 -0.26 9.38
C LYS A 63 -4.48 -0.84 10.77
N THR A 64 -5.50 -1.37 11.45
CA THR A 64 -5.33 -1.93 12.80
C THR A 64 -4.34 -3.10 12.82
N ARG A 65 -4.38 -3.97 11.81
CA ARG A 65 -3.42 -5.08 11.69
C ARG A 65 -2.00 -4.58 11.45
N TYR A 66 -1.83 -3.56 10.62
CA TYR A 66 -0.54 -2.97 10.32
C TYR A 66 0.04 -2.28 11.56
N ASP A 67 -0.74 -1.41 12.19
CA ASP A 67 -0.34 -0.64 13.37
C ASP A 67 0.02 -1.56 14.55
N LYS A 68 -0.67 -2.70 14.73
CA LYS A 68 -0.37 -3.68 15.80
C LYS A 68 1.07 -4.21 15.77
N ARG A 69 1.70 -4.29 14.60
CA ARG A 69 3.05 -4.86 14.42
C ARG A 69 4.06 -3.83 13.93
N ARG A 70 3.68 -2.55 13.89
CA ARG A 70 4.54 -1.51 13.33
C ARG A 70 5.60 -1.13 14.37
N PRO A 71 6.89 -1.42 14.15
CA PRO A 71 7.93 -0.81 14.94
C PRO A 71 7.95 0.70 14.66
N ASP A 72 8.13 1.49 15.70
CA ASP A 72 8.24 2.95 15.60
C ASP A 72 9.64 3.40 16.01
N PRO A 73 10.67 3.07 15.19
CA PRO A 73 12.02 3.51 15.49
C PRO A 73 12.05 5.04 15.52
N HIS A 74 12.89 5.61 16.37
CA HIS A 74 13.19 7.03 16.39
C HIS A 74 14.70 7.17 16.41
N TYR A 75 15.21 8.17 15.70
CA TYR A 75 16.65 8.40 15.56
C TYR A 75 16.97 9.85 15.87
N ALA A 76 18.00 10.08 16.68
CA ALA A 76 18.38 11.42 17.07
C ALA A 76 19.34 12.05 16.06
N ILE A 77 19.47 13.37 16.14
CA ILE A 77 20.54 14.09 15.44
C ILE A 77 21.90 13.55 15.91
N ASN A 78 22.84 13.40 14.98
CA ASN A 78 24.17 12.81 15.14
C ASN A 78 24.23 11.27 15.26
N ASP A 79 23.11 10.56 15.17
CA ASP A 79 23.15 9.10 15.10
C ASP A 79 23.78 8.61 13.79
N ARG A 80 24.65 7.60 13.90
CA ARG A 80 25.25 6.89 12.76
C ARG A 80 24.31 5.80 12.26
N VAL A 81 23.95 5.90 11.00
CA VAL A 81 22.97 5.04 10.35
C VAL A 81 23.43 4.58 8.96
N LEU A 82 22.90 3.45 8.51
CA LEU A 82 23.04 2.95 7.15
C LEU A 82 21.73 3.14 6.38
N ILE A 83 21.85 3.36 5.08
CA ILE A 83 20.71 3.70 4.22
C ILE A 83 20.49 2.63 3.18
N ARG A 84 19.24 2.20 3.02
CA ARG A 84 18.86 1.22 2.00
C ARG A 84 19.17 1.75 0.61
N ARG A 85 19.88 0.94 -0.19
CA ARG A 85 20.11 1.22 -1.60
C ARG A 85 18.95 0.66 -2.42
N HIS A 86 18.30 1.52 -3.19
CA HIS A 86 17.25 1.14 -4.13
C HIS A 86 17.86 0.91 -5.52
N GLY A 87 17.33 -0.06 -6.28
CA GLY A 87 17.81 -0.35 -7.64
C GLY A 87 19.14 -1.11 -7.69
N MET A 88 19.29 -2.17 -6.88
CA MET A 88 20.46 -3.06 -6.94
C MET A 88 20.60 -3.66 -8.35
N LYS A 89 21.80 -3.59 -8.93
CA LYS A 89 22.05 -4.11 -10.28
C LYS A 89 22.42 -5.59 -10.25
N ASN A 90 23.09 -6.02 -9.18
CA ASN A 90 23.57 -7.39 -9.02
C ASN A 90 23.07 -8.03 -7.72
N LYS A 91 22.92 -9.36 -7.73
CA LYS A 91 22.41 -10.15 -6.59
C LYS A 91 23.30 -10.06 -5.33
N LEU A 92 24.59 -9.81 -5.50
CA LEU A 92 25.60 -9.79 -4.43
C LEU A 92 25.96 -8.39 -3.92
N GLU A 93 25.32 -7.34 -4.43
CA GLU A 93 25.58 -5.99 -3.94
C GLU A 93 25.05 -5.81 -2.51
N PRO A 94 25.69 -4.95 -1.68
CA PRO A 94 25.19 -4.66 -0.35
C PRO A 94 23.85 -3.92 -0.44
N LYS A 95 22.87 -4.39 0.33
CA LYS A 95 21.50 -3.80 0.40
C LYS A 95 21.47 -2.41 1.04
N TYR A 96 22.47 -2.10 1.85
CA TYR A 96 22.61 -0.83 2.55
C TYR A 96 23.87 -0.10 2.09
N SER A 97 23.97 1.19 2.38
CA SER A 97 25.18 1.98 2.13
C SER A 97 26.37 1.31 2.80
N VAL A 98 27.51 1.30 2.11
CA VAL A 98 28.77 0.80 2.68
C VAL A 98 29.33 1.83 3.66
N THR A 99 29.09 3.11 3.38
CA THR A 99 29.49 4.22 4.23
C THR A 99 28.41 4.53 5.27
N PRO A 100 28.81 4.79 6.53
CA PRO A 100 27.93 5.36 7.54
C PRO A 100 27.46 6.75 7.12
N GLN A 101 26.21 7.06 7.43
CA GLN A 101 25.66 8.40 7.31
C GLN A 101 25.23 8.91 8.68
N ILE A 102 25.30 10.22 8.87
CA ILE A 102 24.94 10.89 10.11
C ILE A 102 23.62 11.62 9.91
N ILE A 103 22.70 11.52 10.87
CA ILE A 103 21.46 12.30 10.84
C ILE A 103 21.76 13.75 11.20
N ILE A 104 21.40 14.67 10.31
CA ILE A 104 21.56 16.12 10.53
C ILE A 104 20.26 16.76 10.98
N ARG A 105 19.13 16.32 10.41
CA ARG A 105 17.82 16.87 10.76
C ARG A 105 16.82 15.75 10.97
N GLU A 106 16.14 15.83 12.11
CA GLU A 106 15.04 14.95 12.47
C GLU A 106 13.71 15.59 12.04
N LYS A 107 12.97 14.91 11.15
CA LYS A 107 11.61 15.30 10.77
C LYS A 107 10.74 14.06 10.52
N TYR A 108 10.27 13.42 11.59
CA TYR A 108 9.49 12.18 11.48
C TYR A 108 8.35 12.26 10.42
N PRO A 109 8.21 11.27 9.51
CA PRO A 109 8.97 10.01 9.37
C PRO A 109 10.15 10.08 8.38
N VAL A 110 10.59 11.29 8.01
CA VAL A 110 11.63 11.53 7.00
C VAL A 110 12.82 12.27 7.60
N TYR A 111 14.00 11.66 7.52
CA TYR A 111 15.22 12.23 8.07
C TYR A 111 16.09 12.82 6.97
N ILE A 112 16.89 13.83 7.31
CA ILE A 112 17.98 14.31 6.47
C ILE A 112 19.28 13.77 7.04
N VAL A 113 20.00 13.09 6.17
CA VAL A 113 21.20 12.31 6.44
C VAL A 113 22.32 12.85 5.59
N LYS A 114 23.53 12.82 6.12
CA LYS A 114 24.73 13.23 5.40
C LYS A 114 25.75 12.12 5.43
N ASP A 115 26.29 11.83 4.26
CA ASP A 115 27.36 10.86 4.11
C ASP A 115 28.66 11.41 4.69
N GLU A 116 29.36 10.60 5.49
CA GLU A 116 30.61 11.02 6.15
C GLU A 116 31.70 11.35 5.11
N ILE A 117 31.72 10.64 3.98
CA ILE A 117 32.76 10.76 2.96
C ILE A 117 32.41 11.83 1.92
N THR A 118 31.27 11.68 1.25
CA THR A 118 30.91 12.57 0.12
C THR A 118 30.33 13.91 0.59
N GLN A 119 30.02 14.04 1.89
CA GLN A 119 29.36 15.20 2.48
C GLN A 119 28.02 15.54 1.79
N CYS A 120 27.47 14.63 0.98
CA CYS A 120 26.20 14.81 0.31
C CYS A 120 25.04 14.62 1.29
N GLU A 121 24.08 15.52 1.23
CA GLU A 121 22.85 15.44 2.00
C GLU A 121 21.76 14.72 1.20
N THR A 122 21.09 13.77 1.82
CA THR A 122 19.96 13.07 1.21
C THR A 122 18.77 13.01 2.14
N ARG A 123 17.57 12.91 1.56
CA ARG A 123 16.30 12.84 2.28
C ARG A 123 15.80 11.40 2.24
N VAL A 124 15.65 10.76 3.39
CA VAL A 124 15.39 9.33 3.49
C VAL A 124 14.25 9.04 4.47
N HIS A 125 13.37 8.09 4.12
CA HIS A 125 12.28 7.66 4.98
C HIS A 125 12.79 6.71 6.07
N ILE A 126 12.22 6.77 7.26
CA ILE A 126 12.66 6.01 8.44
C ILE A 126 12.80 4.49 8.23
N ASN A 127 11.91 3.91 7.40
CA ASN A 127 11.94 2.48 7.04
C ASN A 127 13.20 2.06 6.26
N ASP A 128 13.86 3.01 5.60
CA ASP A 128 15.08 2.77 4.82
C ASP A 128 16.35 3.03 5.63
N ILE A 129 16.21 3.40 6.91
CA ILE A 129 17.31 3.69 7.83
C ILE A 129 17.54 2.50 8.75
N ARG A 130 18.80 2.16 9.00
CA ARG A 130 19.21 1.17 10.00
C ARG A 130 20.27 1.77 10.94
N PRO A 131 20.11 1.66 12.27
CA PRO A 131 21.12 2.14 13.21
C PRO A 131 22.36 1.25 13.16
N ILE A 132 23.54 1.86 13.35
CA ILE A 132 24.79 1.14 13.56
C ILE A 132 25.02 1.05 15.06
N TYR A 133 24.84 -0.15 15.63
CA TYR A 133 25.23 -0.41 17.02
C TYR A 133 26.72 -0.75 17.05
N VAL A 134 27.56 0.24 17.33
CA VAL A 134 28.97 -0.04 17.63
C VAL A 134 29.01 -0.71 19.00
N SER A 135 29.37 -1.99 19.05
CA SER A 135 29.67 -2.65 20.32
C SER A 135 30.84 -1.89 20.95
N ARG A 136 30.58 -1.20 22.07
CA ARG A 136 31.66 -0.66 22.89
C ARG A 136 32.47 -1.86 23.39
N SER A 137 33.61 -2.12 22.77
CA SER A 137 34.67 -2.94 23.36
C SER A 137 35.20 -2.16 24.56
N ASN A 138 34.91 -2.67 25.76
CA ASN A 138 35.66 -2.33 26.97
C ASN A 138 37.11 -2.81 26.85
#